data_AF-A0A1G7VKA3-F1
#
_entry.id   AF-A0A1G7VKA3-F1
#
_cell.length_a   1.000
_cell.length_b   1.000
_cell.length_c   1.000
_cell.angle_alpha   90.00
_cell.angle_beta   90.00
_cell.angle_gamma   90.00
#
_symmetry.space_group_name_H-M   'P 1'
#
loop_
_entity.id
_entity.type
_entity.pdbx_description
1 polymer ?
#
loop_
_entity_poly.entity_id
_entity_poly.type
_entity_poly.pdbx_seq_one_letter_code
_entity_poly.pdbx_strand_id
1 'polypeptide(L)'
;MIKIYFKNDGYLLFLLFLSINYYSQCTSCTVTNPTSSNYTFSSGSVVCFTTNTTLSDVTFENNSKICIAPGVTLVIQNNVNSANGSNVTFEIAGTLQFNQNPNINSNLTINIASGGTMRSGSSGNNNFTFSGTANTLTNRGGVDVGVLGFGNNDATNVIDNYGTYSITSNINISGTTIFRNFGTINVGQNFSSSNATTYINCGTMNTAQGYNLSSGRVINTGVFNVGTGTVDMGSNSRLENYGTFYSKGAINGSSTSSIYNEGLLKITTWQPNGASIKGPASSSKKGFVYVINPINPNGAKVGPNLDFTRYSQYEATMIKSGTQGSTAIFANAPNYINTSGATTTAASANVTFDCSAGGTCGASLTTNIGLCPNMDGSFPPIANSDNFAINAGASSVTSVLVNDLEQYNGVVATTSNVILTQVSTSNPNVTLNTSTGLVQVGSNVLTGNYTITYQICRVSLPSSCSTATVMINVAGGDPVCYKPAINSGTTLPSPSGITSLTRASPGDTNWPETRKGAWLVLESKTKGFVVNRLTTTQVEQIPADDLKEGMMVYNTTLNCLQINTDGTASGWKCFNTQACPD
;
A
#
# COMPACT_ATOMS: atom_id res chain seq x y z
N MET A 1 26.48 40.11 -5.10
CA MET A 1 25.43 39.10 -4.90
C MET A 1 25.91 38.18 -3.78
N ILE A 2 25.34 38.31 -2.58
CA ILE A 2 25.63 37.43 -1.43
C ILE A 2 24.48 36.42 -1.37
N LYS A 3 24.79 35.13 -1.44
CA LYS A 3 23.83 34.04 -1.21
C LYS A 3 23.86 33.71 0.29
N ILE A 4 22.68 33.63 0.91
CA ILE A 4 22.47 33.04 2.22
C ILE A 4 21.50 31.86 2.01
N TYR A 5 21.90 30.66 2.46
CA TYR A 5 21.05 29.47 2.46
C TYR A 5 20.45 29.28 3.85
N PHE A 6 19.14 29.07 3.93
CA PHE A 6 18.50 28.47 5.09
C PHE A 6 18.19 27.01 4.77
N LYS A 7 18.74 26.10 5.58
CA LYS A 7 18.39 24.68 5.59
C LYS A 7 17.12 24.54 6.44
N ASN A 8 16.01 24.18 5.81
CA ASN A 8 14.77 23.86 6.52
C ASN A 8 14.56 22.35 6.40
N ASP A 9 15.00 21.60 7.41
CA ASP A 9 14.73 20.16 7.54
C ASP A 9 13.27 19.99 7.99
N GLY A 10 12.34 20.10 7.03
CA GLY A 10 10.93 19.82 7.24
C GLY A 10 10.65 18.33 7.10
N TYR A 11 10.55 17.61 8.21
CA TYR A 11 9.97 16.27 8.25
C TYR A 11 8.49 16.35 7.84
N LEU A 12 8.17 15.96 6.62
CA LEU A 12 6.79 15.86 6.14
C LEU A 12 6.19 14.54 6.64
N LEU A 13 5.33 14.64 7.66
CA LEU A 13 4.51 13.53 8.14
C LEU A 13 3.51 13.16 7.02
N PHE A 14 3.78 12.05 6.33
CA PHE A 14 2.93 11.54 5.26
C PHE A 14 1.65 10.95 5.88
N LEU A 15 0.56 11.72 5.86
CA LEU A 15 -0.78 11.19 6.10
C LEU A 15 -1.16 10.34 4.89
N LEU A 16 -0.97 9.02 4.99
CA LEU A 16 -1.65 8.08 4.12
C LEU A 16 -3.16 8.29 4.30
N PHE A 17 -3.79 8.93 3.33
CA PHE A 17 -5.23 8.83 3.15
C PHE A 17 -5.54 7.41 2.65
N LEU A 18 -5.56 6.45 3.58
CA LEU A 18 -6.44 5.31 3.42
C LEU A 18 -7.84 5.92 3.41
N SER A 19 -8.53 5.82 2.28
CA SER A 19 -9.99 5.98 2.25
C SER A 19 -10.58 4.86 3.09
N ILE A 20 -10.61 5.05 4.41
CA ILE A 20 -11.36 4.21 5.31
C ILE A 20 -12.82 4.57 5.02
N ASN A 21 -13.47 3.79 4.17
CA ASN A 21 -14.92 3.80 4.09
C ASN A 21 -15.43 3.38 5.47
N TYR A 22 -15.64 4.35 6.35
CA TYR A 22 -16.48 4.18 7.50
C TYR A 22 -17.88 3.97 6.94
N TYR A 23 -18.41 2.75 7.06
CA TYR A 23 -19.82 2.49 6.78
C TYR A 23 -20.63 3.32 7.78
N SER A 24 -21.07 4.51 7.34
CA SER A 24 -21.97 5.36 8.08
C SER A 24 -23.37 4.74 8.06
N GLN A 25 -24.18 5.04 9.08
CA GLN A 25 -25.58 4.65 9.11
C GLN A 25 -26.29 5.05 7.80
N CYS A 26 -27.24 4.24 7.35
CA CYS A 26 -28.08 4.57 6.19
C CYS A 26 -28.74 5.94 6.38
N THR A 27 -28.74 6.75 5.32
CA THR A 27 -29.23 8.14 5.36
C THR A 27 -30.70 8.30 4.97
N SER A 28 -31.34 7.27 4.41
CA SER A 28 -32.73 7.30 3.92
C SER A 28 -33.53 6.09 4.42
N CYS A 29 -34.03 6.20 5.65
CA CYS A 29 -34.79 5.13 6.33
C CYS A 29 -36.29 5.20 5.95
N THR A 30 -36.85 4.08 5.49
CA THR A 30 -38.29 3.91 5.30
C THR A 30 -39.02 3.87 6.64
N VAL A 31 -38.44 3.17 7.62
CA VAL A 31 -38.97 3.04 8.98
C VAL A 31 -37.83 3.22 9.97
N THR A 32 -38.09 3.87 11.10
CA THR A 32 -37.12 4.04 12.19
C THR A 32 -37.71 3.46 13.48
N ASN A 33 -36.95 2.60 14.16
CA ASN A 33 -37.31 1.94 15.44
C ASN A 33 -38.75 1.37 15.44
N PRO A 34 -39.04 0.33 14.63
CA PRO A 34 -40.36 -0.28 14.62
C PRO A 34 -40.75 -0.80 16.01
N THR A 35 -42.03 -0.67 16.36
CA THR A 35 -42.56 -0.98 17.70
C THR A 35 -43.28 -2.32 17.80
N SER A 36 -43.59 -2.96 16.66
CA SER A 36 -44.23 -4.27 16.65
C SER A 36 -43.28 -5.35 17.16
N SER A 37 -43.78 -6.25 18.00
CA SER A 37 -43.00 -7.39 18.49
C SER A 37 -42.61 -8.32 17.33
N ASN A 38 -43.57 -8.74 16.51
CA ASN A 38 -43.31 -9.45 15.26
C ASN A 38 -43.21 -8.45 14.11
N TYR A 39 -42.18 -8.54 13.28
CA TYR A 39 -41.94 -7.51 12.26
C TYR A 39 -41.57 -8.07 10.90
N THR A 40 -42.23 -7.55 9.86
CA THR A 40 -41.91 -7.84 8.47
C THR A 40 -41.13 -6.67 7.89
N PHE A 41 -39.90 -6.93 7.48
CA PHE A 41 -39.09 -5.99 6.70
C PHE A 41 -39.56 -6.08 5.24
N SER A 42 -40.51 -5.22 4.87
CA SER A 42 -41.16 -5.23 3.56
C SER A 42 -40.17 -5.06 2.40
N SER A 43 -40.55 -5.53 1.22
CA SER A 43 -39.69 -5.49 0.05
C SER A 43 -39.20 -4.07 -0.26
N GLY A 44 -37.89 -3.93 -0.48
CA GLY A 44 -37.23 -2.64 -0.76
C GLY A 44 -37.15 -1.67 0.42
N SER A 45 -37.63 -2.04 1.61
CA SER A 45 -37.60 -1.15 2.78
C SER A 45 -36.20 -1.04 3.37
N VAL A 46 -35.88 0.15 3.88
CA VAL A 46 -34.70 0.41 4.72
C VAL A 46 -35.18 0.70 6.14
N VAL A 47 -34.84 -0.17 7.08
CA VAL A 47 -35.27 -0.03 8.49
C VAL A 47 -34.07 0.32 9.37
N CYS A 48 -34.16 1.45 10.05
CA CYS A 48 -33.08 1.98 10.86
C CYS A 48 -33.35 1.84 12.35
N PHE A 49 -32.33 1.44 13.08
CA PHE A 49 -32.35 1.30 14.53
C PHE A 49 -31.40 2.34 15.14
N THR A 50 -31.96 3.33 15.83
CA THR A 50 -31.24 4.39 16.56
C THR A 50 -31.37 4.24 18.08
N THR A 51 -32.22 3.32 18.55
CA THR A 51 -32.34 2.93 19.95
C THR A 51 -32.33 1.41 20.09
N ASN A 52 -31.91 0.91 21.25
CA ASN A 52 -31.95 -0.53 21.52
C ASN A 52 -33.36 -1.08 21.28
N THR A 53 -33.46 -2.13 20.48
CA THR A 53 -34.73 -2.69 20.03
C THR A 53 -34.68 -4.20 20.10
N THR A 54 -35.78 -4.80 20.55
CA THR A 54 -35.94 -6.25 20.60
C THR A 54 -37.17 -6.63 19.78
N LEU A 55 -36.96 -7.47 18.77
CA LEU A 55 -38.01 -8.06 17.95
C LEU A 55 -38.15 -9.55 18.30
N SER A 56 -39.35 -10.08 18.16
CA SER A 56 -39.70 -11.48 18.38
C SER A 56 -39.47 -12.27 17.08
N ASP A 57 -40.51 -12.61 16.33
CA ASP A 57 -40.37 -13.21 15.00
C ASP A 57 -40.16 -12.13 13.94
N VAL A 58 -39.26 -12.38 12.99
CA VAL A 58 -39.02 -11.47 11.87
C VAL A 58 -39.13 -12.17 10.52
N THR A 59 -39.62 -11.44 9.53
CA THR A 59 -39.63 -11.87 8.12
C THR A 59 -38.90 -10.84 7.29
N PHE A 60 -37.88 -11.26 6.55
CA PHE A 60 -37.19 -10.42 5.57
C PHE A 60 -37.73 -10.70 4.17
N GLU A 61 -38.37 -9.70 3.56
CA GLU A 61 -38.77 -9.76 2.16
C GLU A 61 -37.64 -9.31 1.23
N ASN A 62 -37.83 -9.49 -0.08
CA ASN A 62 -36.80 -9.22 -1.07
C ASN A 62 -36.34 -7.77 -1.09
N ASN A 63 -35.02 -7.56 -1.17
CA ASN A 63 -34.35 -6.26 -1.15
C ASN A 63 -34.59 -5.45 0.14
N SER A 64 -34.96 -6.10 1.24
CA SER A 64 -35.02 -5.43 2.54
C SER A 64 -33.63 -5.16 3.11
N LYS A 65 -33.49 -4.05 3.83
CA LYS A 65 -32.24 -3.61 4.45
C LYS A 65 -32.47 -3.18 5.89
N ILE A 66 -31.56 -3.55 6.78
CA ILE A 66 -31.50 -3.02 8.15
C ILE A 66 -30.22 -2.23 8.37
N CYS A 67 -30.31 -1.18 9.20
CA CYS A 67 -29.18 -0.34 9.54
C CYS A 67 -29.16 -0.07 11.05
N ILE A 68 -28.13 -0.54 11.74
CA ILE A 68 -28.02 -0.44 13.20
C ILE A 68 -26.94 0.59 13.55
N ALA A 69 -27.34 1.66 14.24
CA ALA A 69 -26.43 2.76 14.58
C ALA A 69 -25.32 2.33 15.56
N PRO A 70 -24.17 3.03 15.61
CA PRO A 70 -23.16 2.80 16.63
C PRO A 70 -23.74 2.83 18.06
N GLY A 71 -23.34 1.88 18.90
CA GLY A 71 -23.81 1.76 20.29
C GLY A 71 -25.25 1.23 20.47
N VAL A 72 -25.99 1.00 19.38
CA VAL A 72 -27.35 0.45 19.41
C VAL A 72 -27.31 -1.07 19.28
N THR A 73 -28.18 -1.76 20.02
CA THR A 73 -28.36 -3.22 19.92
C THR A 73 -29.74 -3.55 19.35
N LEU A 74 -29.76 -4.32 18.25
CA LEU A 74 -30.94 -5.01 17.75
C LEU A 74 -30.88 -6.49 18.17
N VAL A 75 -31.88 -6.94 18.92
CA VAL A 75 -32.04 -8.35 19.28
C VAL A 75 -33.21 -8.96 18.51
N ILE A 76 -32.99 -10.09 17.84
CA ILE A 76 -34.03 -10.92 17.23
C ILE A 76 -34.16 -12.18 18.09
N GLN A 77 -35.31 -12.35 18.74
CA GLN A 77 -35.47 -13.37 19.79
C GLN A 77 -35.77 -14.76 19.25
N ASN A 78 -36.62 -14.84 18.23
CA ASN A 78 -37.25 -16.08 17.81
C ASN A 78 -36.92 -16.39 16.35
N ASN A 79 -37.94 -16.59 15.51
CA ASN A 79 -37.76 -17.09 14.16
C ASN A 79 -37.30 -15.98 13.21
N VAL A 80 -36.39 -16.34 12.32
CA VAL A 80 -36.02 -15.53 11.16
C VAL A 80 -36.55 -16.23 9.93
N ASN A 81 -37.47 -15.60 9.23
CA ASN A 81 -38.05 -16.11 7.99
C ASN A 81 -37.54 -15.30 6.81
N SER A 82 -37.15 -15.99 5.74
CA SER A 82 -36.74 -15.38 4.47
C SER A 82 -36.97 -16.38 3.33
N ALA A 83 -37.32 -15.87 2.16
CA ALA A 83 -37.51 -16.70 0.97
C ALA A 83 -36.18 -16.93 0.23
N ASN A 84 -36.02 -18.12 -0.34
CA ASN A 84 -34.90 -18.43 -1.23
C ASN A 84 -34.90 -17.47 -2.44
N GLY A 85 -33.72 -17.03 -2.87
CA GLY A 85 -33.52 -16.10 -3.97
C GLY A 85 -33.83 -14.63 -3.66
N SER A 86 -34.38 -14.33 -2.47
CA SER A 86 -34.50 -12.94 -2.01
C SER A 86 -33.12 -12.38 -1.62
N ASN A 87 -32.92 -11.07 -1.74
CA ASN A 87 -31.71 -10.40 -1.28
C ASN A 87 -31.99 -9.60 0.00
N VAL A 88 -31.12 -9.72 0.99
CA VAL A 88 -31.26 -9.02 2.28
C VAL A 88 -29.92 -8.40 2.67
N THR A 89 -29.95 -7.14 3.12
CA THR A 89 -28.74 -6.40 3.51
C THR A 89 -28.73 -6.02 4.99
N PHE A 90 -27.64 -6.32 5.69
CA PHE A 90 -27.39 -5.93 7.07
C PHE A 90 -26.23 -4.93 7.15
N GLU A 91 -26.53 -3.70 7.56
CA GLU A 91 -25.53 -2.66 7.87
C GLU A 91 -25.39 -2.52 9.40
N ILE A 92 -24.28 -2.99 9.95
CA ILE A 92 -24.11 -3.21 11.38
C ILE A 92 -23.00 -2.31 11.92
N ALA A 93 -23.34 -1.13 12.42
CA ALA A 93 -22.42 -0.25 13.15
C ALA A 93 -22.55 -0.39 14.67
N GLY A 94 -23.70 -0.88 15.17
CA GLY A 94 -23.91 -1.33 16.54
C GLY A 94 -23.88 -2.85 16.66
N THR A 95 -24.78 -3.46 17.44
CA THR A 95 -24.85 -4.90 17.62
C THR A 95 -26.11 -5.49 16.97
N LEU A 96 -25.94 -6.52 16.13
CA LEU A 96 -27.01 -7.42 15.69
C LEU A 96 -26.89 -8.74 16.44
N GLN A 97 -27.90 -9.11 17.22
CA GLN A 97 -27.94 -10.34 17.98
C GLN A 97 -29.14 -11.21 17.59
N PHE A 98 -28.88 -12.48 17.28
CA PHE A 98 -29.91 -13.51 17.16
C PHE A 98 -29.90 -14.38 18.43
N ASN A 99 -31.02 -14.54 19.15
CA ASN A 99 -31.02 -15.38 20.37
C ASN A 99 -31.09 -16.88 20.09
N GLN A 100 -31.42 -17.27 18.86
CA GLN A 100 -31.48 -18.64 18.37
C GLN A 100 -30.62 -18.75 17.12
N ASN A 101 -30.40 -19.97 16.63
CA ASN A 101 -29.76 -20.18 15.33
C ASN A 101 -30.65 -19.57 14.23
N PRO A 102 -30.23 -18.50 13.53
CA PRO A 102 -31.07 -17.90 12.50
C PRO A 102 -31.09 -18.80 11.26
N ASN A 103 -32.28 -18.99 10.68
CA ASN A 103 -32.45 -19.72 9.42
C ASN A 103 -32.68 -18.72 8.28
N ILE A 104 -31.59 -18.27 7.65
CA ILE A 104 -31.66 -17.26 6.60
C ILE A 104 -31.41 -17.92 5.23
N ASN A 105 -32.49 -18.07 4.46
CA ASN A 105 -32.49 -18.67 3.13
C ASN A 105 -32.24 -17.66 2.01
N SER A 106 -32.34 -16.36 2.30
CA SER A 106 -32.02 -15.30 1.35
C SER A 106 -30.52 -15.19 1.09
N ASN A 107 -30.18 -14.60 -0.05
CA ASN A 107 -28.85 -14.07 -0.34
C ASN A 107 -28.55 -12.94 0.65
N LEU A 108 -27.42 -13.03 1.35
CA LEU A 108 -27.06 -12.08 2.39
C LEU A 108 -25.92 -11.15 1.95
N THR A 109 -26.12 -9.85 2.13
CA THR A 109 -25.04 -8.86 2.14
C THR A 109 -24.88 -8.33 3.55
N ILE A 110 -23.73 -8.56 4.18
CA ILE A 110 -23.46 -8.14 5.56
C ILE A 110 -22.25 -7.23 5.60
N ASN A 111 -22.41 -6.03 6.15
CA ASN A 111 -21.36 -5.06 6.36
C ASN A 111 -21.27 -4.72 7.85
N ILE A 112 -20.15 -5.03 8.49
CA ILE A 112 -19.90 -4.76 9.91
C ILE A 112 -18.85 -3.67 10.03
N ALA A 113 -19.19 -2.56 10.68
CA ALA A 113 -18.27 -1.44 10.89
C ALA A 113 -17.28 -1.70 12.04
N SER A 114 -16.27 -0.83 12.21
CA SER A 114 -15.16 -1.01 13.17
C SER A 114 -15.56 -1.10 14.65
N GLY A 115 -16.79 -0.71 15.01
CA GLY A 115 -17.36 -0.88 16.36
C GLY A 115 -18.62 -1.74 16.37
N GLY A 116 -18.97 -2.34 15.23
CA GLY A 116 -20.15 -3.18 15.10
C GLY A 116 -19.86 -4.62 15.47
N THR A 117 -20.90 -5.33 15.91
CA THR A 117 -20.83 -6.76 16.25
C THR A 117 -22.02 -7.50 15.67
N MET A 118 -21.77 -8.60 14.97
CA MET A 118 -22.78 -9.60 14.68
C MET A 118 -22.59 -10.80 15.61
N ARG A 119 -23.64 -11.21 16.30
CA ARG A 119 -23.57 -12.31 17.26
C ARG A 119 -24.76 -13.25 17.15
N SER A 120 -24.50 -14.55 17.28
CA SER A 120 -25.54 -15.57 17.42
C SER A 120 -25.48 -16.19 18.82
N GLY A 121 -26.57 -16.05 19.58
CA GLY A 121 -26.68 -16.32 21.00
C GLY A 121 -26.31 -15.12 21.87
N SER A 122 -26.57 -15.19 23.17
CA SER A 122 -26.20 -14.13 24.11
C SER A 122 -24.68 -13.96 24.27
N SER A 123 -23.90 -14.98 23.95
CA SER A 123 -22.44 -15.01 24.07
C SER A 123 -21.71 -15.50 22.82
N GLY A 124 -22.39 -15.65 21.68
CA GLY A 124 -21.76 -16.19 20.47
C GLY A 124 -21.70 -17.72 20.43
N ASN A 125 -22.63 -18.41 21.10
CA ASN A 125 -22.62 -19.87 21.18
C ASN A 125 -23.55 -20.55 20.15
N ASN A 126 -24.46 -19.79 19.55
CA ASN A 126 -25.40 -20.32 18.57
C ASN A 126 -24.80 -20.28 17.16
N ASN A 127 -25.30 -21.14 16.29
CA ASN A 127 -24.80 -21.22 14.93
C ASN A 127 -25.30 -20.03 14.09
N PHE A 128 -24.57 -19.69 13.04
CA PHE A 128 -25.03 -18.80 11.98
C PHE A 128 -24.66 -19.43 10.64
N THR A 129 -25.66 -19.69 9.80
CA THR A 129 -25.47 -20.35 8.51
C THR A 129 -25.97 -19.48 7.38
N PHE A 130 -25.13 -19.27 6.37
CA PHE A 130 -25.52 -18.73 5.07
C PHE A 130 -26.12 -19.85 4.22
N SER A 131 -27.40 -19.72 3.85
CA SER A 131 -28.10 -20.70 3.01
C SER A 131 -28.47 -20.17 1.62
N GLY A 132 -28.36 -18.85 1.40
CA GLY A 132 -28.56 -18.23 0.09
C GLY A 132 -27.52 -18.67 -0.94
N THR A 133 -27.83 -18.43 -2.22
CA THR A 133 -26.97 -18.76 -3.38
C THR A 133 -25.85 -17.76 -3.63
N ALA A 134 -25.96 -16.54 -3.11
CA ALA A 134 -24.95 -15.51 -3.24
C ALA A 134 -24.84 -14.74 -1.92
N ASN A 135 -23.67 -14.82 -1.27
CA ASN A 135 -23.49 -14.19 0.04
C ASN A 135 -22.19 -13.38 0.06
N THR A 136 -22.26 -12.18 0.63
CA THR A 136 -21.09 -11.32 0.84
C THR A 136 -21.04 -10.87 2.29
N LEU A 137 -19.88 -10.96 2.93
CA LEU A 137 -19.66 -10.43 4.27
C LEU A 137 -18.35 -9.63 4.31
N THR A 138 -18.46 -8.34 4.65
CA THR A 138 -17.31 -7.48 4.96
C THR A 138 -17.29 -7.17 6.45
N ASN A 139 -16.28 -7.68 7.18
CA ASN A 139 -16.17 -7.49 8.62
C ASN A 139 -15.05 -6.52 8.97
N ARG A 140 -15.35 -5.39 9.62
CA ARG A 140 -14.36 -4.52 10.27
C ARG A 140 -14.47 -4.54 11.80
N GLY A 141 -15.49 -5.19 12.36
CA GLY A 141 -15.78 -5.26 13.79
C GLY A 141 -15.67 -6.70 14.32
N GLY A 142 -16.70 -7.17 15.02
CA GLY A 142 -16.76 -8.51 15.62
C GLY A 142 -17.79 -9.43 14.97
N VAL A 143 -17.44 -10.71 14.83
CA VAL A 143 -18.39 -11.79 14.54
C VAL A 143 -18.22 -12.90 15.59
N ASP A 144 -19.24 -13.11 16.41
CA ASP A 144 -19.23 -14.09 17.50
C ASP A 144 -20.32 -15.14 17.29
N VAL A 145 -19.94 -16.38 16.94
CA VAL A 145 -20.89 -17.47 16.66
C VAL A 145 -20.34 -18.84 17.09
N GLY A 146 -21.24 -19.79 17.27
CA GLY A 146 -20.95 -21.18 17.57
C GLY A 146 -20.26 -21.86 16.39
N VAL A 147 -21.05 -22.15 15.38
CA VAL A 147 -20.60 -22.58 14.05
C VAL A 147 -20.87 -21.48 13.05
N LEU A 148 -19.89 -21.16 12.20
CA LEU A 148 -20.08 -20.37 11.00
C LEU A 148 -20.25 -21.31 9.81
N GLY A 149 -21.47 -21.43 9.31
CA GLY A 149 -21.82 -22.33 8.22
C GLY A 149 -22.04 -21.61 6.90
N PHE A 150 -21.65 -22.25 5.80
CA PHE A 150 -22.10 -21.94 4.45
C PHE A 150 -22.73 -23.22 3.93
N GLY A 151 -24.05 -23.33 4.01
CA GLY A 151 -24.76 -24.61 3.88
C GLY A 151 -25.14 -25.00 2.46
N ASN A 152 -25.05 -24.07 1.52
CA ASN A 152 -25.51 -24.27 0.15
C ASN A 152 -24.33 -24.63 -0.78
N ASN A 153 -24.41 -25.80 -1.42
CA ASN A 153 -23.37 -26.33 -2.31
C ASN A 153 -23.23 -25.56 -3.63
N ASP A 154 -24.29 -24.87 -4.05
CA ASP A 154 -24.31 -24.09 -5.29
C ASP A 154 -24.04 -22.60 -5.03
N ALA A 155 -23.76 -22.24 -3.76
CA ALA A 155 -23.56 -20.86 -3.40
C ALA A 155 -22.20 -20.32 -3.85
N THR A 156 -22.18 -19.02 -4.15
CA THR A 156 -20.96 -18.20 -4.20
C THR A 156 -20.89 -17.35 -2.94
N ASN A 157 -19.83 -17.51 -2.16
CA ASN A 157 -19.62 -16.75 -0.92
C ASN A 157 -18.33 -15.92 -1.04
N VAL A 158 -18.43 -14.63 -0.67
CA VAL A 158 -17.30 -13.70 -0.67
C VAL A 158 -17.19 -13.08 0.72
N ILE A 159 -16.15 -13.47 1.47
CA ILE A 159 -15.92 -13.03 2.84
C ILE A 159 -14.61 -12.26 2.88
N ASP A 160 -14.64 -11.06 3.46
CA ASP A 160 -13.47 -10.21 3.65
C ASP A 160 -13.40 -9.70 5.09
N ASN A 161 -12.43 -10.20 5.84
CA ASN A 161 -12.28 -9.94 7.26
C ASN A 161 -11.13 -8.98 7.55
N TYR A 162 -11.44 -7.82 8.11
CA TYR A 162 -10.51 -6.86 8.71
C TYR A 162 -10.59 -6.84 10.24
N GLY A 163 -11.67 -7.37 10.81
CA GLY A 163 -11.92 -7.41 12.26
C GLY A 163 -11.61 -8.78 12.87
N THR A 164 -12.43 -9.17 13.85
CA THR A 164 -12.27 -10.43 14.59
C THR A 164 -13.43 -11.37 14.35
N TYR A 165 -13.11 -12.63 14.04
CA TYR A 165 -14.04 -13.75 14.17
C TYR A 165 -13.71 -14.55 15.43
N SER A 166 -14.71 -14.71 16.30
CA SER A 166 -14.68 -15.59 17.47
C SER A 166 -15.66 -16.75 17.24
N ILE A 167 -15.15 -17.86 16.72
CA ILE A 167 -15.93 -19.05 16.43
C ILE A 167 -15.69 -20.07 17.53
N THR A 168 -16.68 -20.39 18.36
CA THR A 168 -16.46 -21.30 19.50
C THR A 168 -16.34 -22.76 19.07
N SER A 169 -16.87 -23.12 17.90
CA SER A 169 -16.84 -24.47 17.34
C SER A 169 -16.16 -24.48 15.96
N ASN A 170 -16.90 -24.74 14.88
CA ASN A 170 -16.34 -24.98 13.55
C ASN A 170 -16.68 -23.87 12.55
N ILE A 171 -15.84 -23.74 11.52
CA ILE A 171 -16.24 -23.12 10.24
C ILE A 171 -16.48 -24.24 9.25
N ASN A 172 -17.66 -24.27 8.63
CA ASN A 172 -18.05 -25.30 7.67
C ASN A 172 -18.44 -24.65 6.35
N ILE A 173 -17.61 -24.83 5.31
CA ILE A 173 -17.82 -24.23 4.00
C ILE A 173 -18.34 -25.26 3.00
N SER A 174 -19.52 -25.00 2.44
CA SER A 174 -19.97 -25.54 1.17
C SER A 174 -19.96 -24.47 0.07
N GLY A 175 -20.07 -24.90 -1.17
CA GLY A 175 -20.09 -24.02 -2.34
C GLY A 175 -18.75 -23.38 -2.66
N THR A 176 -18.77 -22.48 -3.64
CA THR A 176 -17.60 -21.72 -4.08
C THR A 176 -17.39 -20.56 -3.13
N THR A 177 -16.26 -20.54 -2.42
CA THR A 177 -16.03 -19.55 -1.36
C THR A 177 -14.66 -18.91 -1.48
N ILE A 178 -14.65 -17.58 -1.54
CA ILE A 178 -13.45 -16.78 -1.31
C ILE A 178 -13.54 -16.22 0.09
N PHE A 179 -12.57 -16.55 0.93
CA PHE A 179 -12.51 -16.04 2.30
C PHE A 179 -11.13 -15.45 2.55
N ARG A 180 -11.07 -14.11 2.59
CA ARG A 180 -9.85 -13.36 2.89
C ARG A 180 -9.85 -12.82 4.32
N ASN A 181 -8.69 -12.89 4.97
CA ASN A 181 -8.47 -12.46 6.33
C ASN A 181 -7.25 -11.52 6.44
N PHE A 182 -7.48 -10.25 6.75
CA PHE A 182 -6.49 -9.29 7.25
C PHE A 182 -6.47 -9.21 8.78
N GLY A 183 -7.59 -9.49 9.43
CA GLY A 183 -7.75 -9.41 10.88
C GLY A 183 -7.37 -10.70 11.60
N THR A 184 -8.16 -11.06 12.60
CA THR A 184 -7.96 -12.28 13.39
C THR A 184 -9.15 -13.22 13.26
N ILE A 185 -8.88 -14.50 13.03
CA ILE A 185 -9.89 -15.55 13.09
C ILE A 185 -9.46 -16.55 14.16
N ASN A 186 -10.33 -16.76 15.15
CA ASN A 186 -10.16 -17.78 16.17
C ASN A 186 -11.26 -18.83 16.01
N VAL A 187 -10.87 -20.07 15.74
CA VAL A 187 -11.77 -21.22 15.60
C VAL A 187 -11.49 -22.21 16.71
N GLY A 188 -12.49 -22.39 17.56
CA GLY A 188 -12.39 -23.23 18.75
C GLY A 188 -12.25 -24.72 18.44
N GLN A 189 -12.62 -25.16 17.23
CA GLN A 189 -12.47 -26.54 16.76
C GLN A 189 -11.82 -26.59 15.36
N ASN A 190 -12.55 -27.02 14.32
CA ASN A 190 -12.02 -27.23 12.97
C ASN A 190 -12.50 -26.18 11.97
N PHE A 191 -11.67 -25.91 10.98
CA PHE A 191 -12.07 -25.22 9.76
C PHE A 191 -12.17 -26.26 8.63
N SER A 192 -13.35 -26.39 8.02
CA SER A 192 -13.60 -27.32 6.91
C SER A 192 -13.92 -26.55 5.64
N SER A 193 -13.07 -26.72 4.62
CA SER A 193 -13.20 -26.09 3.30
C SER A 193 -13.99 -26.99 2.33
N SER A 194 -14.51 -26.38 1.26
CA SER A 194 -15.00 -27.10 0.07
C SER A 194 -13.89 -27.32 -0.97
N ASN A 195 -14.19 -28.07 -2.03
CA ASN A 195 -13.29 -28.24 -3.18
C ASN A 195 -13.06 -26.95 -3.99
N ALA A 196 -13.94 -25.96 -3.85
CA ALA A 196 -13.91 -24.67 -4.56
C ALA A 196 -13.59 -23.49 -3.61
N THR A 197 -13.03 -23.77 -2.44
CA THR A 197 -12.63 -22.73 -1.48
C THR A 197 -11.25 -22.17 -1.81
N THR A 198 -11.14 -20.85 -1.88
CA THR A 198 -9.87 -20.12 -1.80
C THR A 198 -9.83 -19.33 -0.50
N TYR A 199 -9.06 -19.82 0.46
CA TYR A 199 -8.82 -19.17 1.74
C TYR A 199 -7.51 -18.38 1.69
N ILE A 200 -7.56 -17.10 2.07
CA ILE A 200 -6.43 -16.16 2.00
C ILE A 200 -6.22 -15.60 3.40
N ASN A 201 -5.07 -15.85 3.99
CA ASN A 201 -4.69 -15.33 5.31
C ASN A 201 -3.51 -14.38 5.23
N CYS A 202 -3.76 -13.12 5.55
CA CYS A 202 -2.79 -12.03 5.64
C CYS A 202 -2.65 -11.50 7.07
N GLY A 203 -3.64 -11.79 7.92
CA GLY A 203 -3.61 -11.53 9.36
C GLY A 203 -3.25 -12.78 10.15
N THR A 204 -4.05 -13.08 11.17
CA THR A 204 -3.87 -14.26 12.04
C THR A 204 -5.04 -15.22 11.92
N MET A 205 -4.75 -16.50 11.66
CA MET A 205 -5.69 -17.61 11.67
C MET A 205 -5.27 -18.59 12.76
N ASN A 206 -6.16 -18.86 13.71
CA ASN A 206 -5.96 -19.84 14.78
C ASN A 206 -7.07 -20.89 14.72
N THR A 207 -6.73 -22.15 14.50
CA THR A 207 -7.63 -23.29 14.74
C THR A 207 -7.14 -24.10 15.92
N ALA A 208 -8.01 -24.44 16.86
CA ALA A 208 -7.60 -25.20 18.04
C ALA A 208 -7.39 -26.70 17.72
N GLN A 209 -8.16 -27.25 16.80
CA GLN A 209 -8.06 -28.65 16.38
C GLN A 209 -7.38 -28.76 15.02
N GLY A 210 -8.14 -28.72 13.93
CA GLY A 210 -7.62 -29.00 12.60
C GLY A 210 -8.07 -28.02 11.53
N TYR A 211 -7.56 -28.24 10.32
CA TYR A 211 -7.96 -27.55 9.10
C TYR A 211 -8.06 -28.55 7.96
N ASN A 212 -9.26 -28.75 7.43
CA ASN A 212 -9.50 -29.60 6.27
C ASN A 212 -9.59 -28.75 5.01
N LEU A 213 -8.64 -28.94 4.09
CA LEU A 213 -8.61 -28.26 2.80
C LEU A 213 -9.58 -28.88 1.80
N SER A 214 -9.96 -30.15 1.97
CA SER A 214 -10.67 -30.95 0.97
C SER A 214 -9.92 -30.98 -0.37
N SER A 215 -10.23 -30.07 -1.31
CA SER A 215 -9.47 -29.85 -2.55
C SER A 215 -9.21 -28.36 -2.81
N GLY A 216 -9.43 -27.54 -1.79
CA GLY A 216 -9.33 -26.09 -1.85
C GLY A 216 -7.89 -25.59 -1.86
N ARG A 217 -7.79 -24.26 -1.88
CA ARG A 217 -6.54 -23.51 -1.93
C ARG A 217 -6.42 -22.63 -0.69
N VAL A 218 -5.28 -22.72 -0.01
CA VAL A 218 -4.89 -21.84 1.10
C VAL A 218 -3.70 -21.00 0.65
N ILE A 219 -3.79 -19.69 0.82
CA ILE A 219 -2.66 -18.76 0.63
C ILE A 219 -2.42 -18.05 1.95
N ASN A 220 -1.25 -18.26 2.55
CA ASN A 220 -0.87 -17.65 3.81
C ASN A 220 0.30 -16.68 3.60
N THR A 221 0.09 -15.39 3.85
CA THR A 221 1.14 -14.38 3.96
C THR A 221 1.32 -13.88 5.39
N GLY A 222 0.36 -14.16 6.29
CA GLY A 222 0.40 -13.82 7.70
C GLY A 222 0.80 -14.99 8.61
N VAL A 223 0.14 -15.11 9.75
CA VAL A 223 0.36 -16.17 10.74
C VAL A 223 -0.80 -17.15 10.72
N PHE A 224 -0.49 -18.43 10.54
CA PHE A 224 -1.47 -19.51 10.50
C PHE A 224 -1.08 -20.56 11.54
N ASN A 225 -1.89 -20.72 12.57
CA ASN A 225 -1.68 -21.67 13.65
C ASN A 225 -2.78 -22.73 13.63
N VAL A 226 -2.35 -23.99 13.60
CA VAL A 226 -3.19 -25.16 13.79
C VAL A 226 -2.74 -25.85 15.07
N GLY A 227 -3.69 -26.09 15.96
CA GLY A 227 -3.47 -26.79 17.21
C GLY A 227 -3.17 -28.27 17.01
N THR A 228 -3.69 -29.11 17.91
CA THR A 228 -3.25 -30.52 18.03
C THR A 228 -3.88 -31.47 17.02
N GLY A 229 -4.92 -31.03 16.30
CA GLY A 229 -5.55 -31.81 15.23
C GLY A 229 -4.77 -31.75 13.92
N THR A 230 -5.36 -32.28 12.86
CA THR A 230 -4.70 -32.48 11.57
C THR A 230 -4.93 -31.32 10.61
N VAL A 231 -3.96 -31.13 9.70
CA VAL A 231 -4.20 -30.41 8.44
C VAL A 231 -4.38 -31.44 7.35
N ASP A 232 -5.60 -31.56 6.83
CA ASP A 232 -5.95 -32.59 5.84
C ASP A 232 -5.98 -31.98 4.44
N MET A 233 -5.03 -32.41 3.59
CA MET A 233 -4.89 -32.00 2.20
C MET A 233 -5.38 -33.13 1.28
N GLY A 234 -6.68 -33.15 0.98
CA GLY A 234 -7.23 -34.06 0.00
C GLY A 234 -6.72 -33.77 -1.42
N SER A 235 -7.22 -34.54 -2.40
CA SER A 235 -6.73 -34.48 -3.78
C SER A 235 -6.73 -33.07 -4.34
N ASN A 236 -5.64 -32.68 -5.02
CA ASN A 236 -5.45 -31.37 -5.65
C ASN A 236 -5.44 -30.17 -4.70
N SER A 237 -5.45 -30.39 -3.38
CA SER A 237 -5.31 -29.32 -2.40
C SER A 237 -3.99 -28.57 -2.59
N ARG A 238 -4.04 -27.24 -2.42
CA ARG A 238 -2.89 -26.35 -2.52
C ARG A 238 -2.73 -25.53 -1.26
N LEU A 239 -1.57 -25.63 -0.62
CA LEU A 239 -1.18 -24.77 0.50
C LEU A 239 0.02 -23.93 0.10
N GLU A 240 -0.15 -22.62 0.02
CA GLU A 240 0.88 -21.67 -0.41
C GLU A 240 1.27 -20.80 0.78
N ASN A 241 2.44 -21.04 1.35
CA ASN A 241 2.94 -20.33 2.51
C ASN A 241 4.07 -19.35 2.13
N TYR A 242 3.79 -18.06 2.29
CA TYR A 242 4.71 -16.94 2.22
C TYR A 242 4.93 -16.28 3.58
N GLY A 243 4.14 -16.69 4.59
CA GLY A 243 4.19 -16.19 5.95
C GLY A 243 4.76 -17.22 6.94
N THR A 244 4.17 -17.28 8.13
CA THR A 244 4.43 -18.35 9.11
C THR A 244 3.23 -19.29 9.17
N PHE A 245 3.47 -20.58 8.90
CA PHE A 245 2.49 -21.64 9.09
C PHE A 245 3.00 -22.60 10.15
N TYR A 246 2.20 -22.83 11.19
CA TYR A 246 2.54 -23.71 12.29
C TYR A 246 1.42 -24.72 12.53
N SER A 247 1.74 -26.01 12.38
CA SER A 247 0.86 -27.12 12.74
C SER A 247 1.47 -27.92 13.88
N LYS A 248 0.78 -27.96 15.04
CA LYS A 248 1.18 -28.82 16.17
C LYS A 248 0.82 -30.29 15.92
N GLY A 249 -0.24 -30.58 15.18
CA GLY A 249 -0.56 -31.92 14.72
C GLY A 249 0.07 -32.28 13.36
N ALA A 250 -0.43 -33.37 12.78
CA ALA A 250 0.08 -33.88 11.50
C ALA A 250 -0.50 -33.12 10.31
N ILE A 251 0.31 -32.93 9.26
CA ILE A 251 -0.20 -32.60 7.93
C ILE A 251 -0.34 -33.90 7.13
N ASN A 252 -1.54 -34.18 6.63
CA ASN A 252 -1.85 -35.35 5.82
C ASN A 252 -1.99 -34.93 4.36
N GLY A 253 -1.11 -35.44 3.51
CA GLY A 253 -1.13 -35.20 2.07
C GLY A 253 -1.85 -36.29 1.29
N SER A 254 -2.02 -36.00 0.00
CA SER A 254 -2.39 -36.92 -1.07
C SER A 254 -1.43 -36.77 -2.26
N SER A 255 -1.41 -37.76 -3.15
CA SER A 255 -0.46 -37.83 -4.27
C SER A 255 -0.53 -36.66 -5.25
N THR A 256 -1.64 -35.92 -5.27
CA THR A 256 -1.83 -34.73 -6.12
C THR A 256 -1.87 -33.41 -5.33
N SER A 257 -1.81 -33.47 -4.00
CA SER A 257 -1.71 -32.27 -3.17
C SER A 257 -0.33 -31.63 -3.22
N SER A 258 -0.26 -30.33 -2.96
CA SER A 258 1.00 -29.59 -3.00
C SER A 258 1.08 -28.51 -1.92
N ILE A 259 2.26 -28.42 -1.32
CA ILE A 259 2.68 -27.33 -0.46
C ILE A 259 3.70 -26.50 -1.25
N TYR A 260 3.45 -25.21 -1.41
CA TYR A 260 4.46 -24.22 -1.80
C TYR A 260 4.89 -23.48 -0.53
N ASN A 261 6.19 -23.38 -0.29
CA ASN A 261 6.74 -22.70 0.87
C ASN A 261 7.87 -21.76 0.46
N GLU A 262 7.63 -20.46 0.59
CA GLU A 262 8.62 -19.39 0.54
C GLU A 262 8.85 -18.76 1.92
N GLY A 263 7.93 -19.01 2.86
CA GLY A 263 8.02 -18.55 4.23
C GLY A 263 8.61 -19.57 5.21
N LEU A 264 8.09 -19.57 6.43
CA LEU A 264 8.40 -20.55 7.48
C LEU A 264 7.25 -21.54 7.65
N LEU A 265 7.53 -22.82 7.45
CA LEU A 265 6.62 -23.93 7.73
C LEU A 265 7.13 -24.71 8.95
N LYS A 266 6.44 -24.63 10.09
CA LYS A 266 6.70 -25.43 11.30
C LYS A 266 5.70 -26.58 11.37
N ILE A 267 6.18 -27.82 11.34
CA ILE A 267 5.32 -29.02 11.35
C ILE A 267 5.81 -30.05 12.35
N THR A 268 4.91 -30.65 13.12
CA THR A 268 5.30 -31.74 14.03
C THR A 268 5.54 -33.03 13.25
N THR A 269 4.57 -33.42 12.42
CA THR A 269 4.60 -34.62 11.59
C THR A 269 4.05 -34.27 10.21
N TRP A 270 4.63 -34.81 9.14
CA TRP A 270 4.05 -34.75 7.80
C TRP A 270 3.93 -36.16 7.23
N GLN A 271 2.72 -36.52 6.83
CA GLN A 271 2.36 -37.75 6.15
C GLN A 271 2.07 -37.40 4.69
N PRO A 272 3.09 -37.28 3.82
CA PRO A 272 2.92 -36.75 2.47
C PRO A 272 2.04 -37.61 1.56
N ASN A 273 2.12 -38.94 1.64
CA ASN A 273 1.41 -39.86 0.75
C ASN A 273 1.53 -39.48 -0.75
N GLY A 274 2.76 -39.17 -1.18
CA GLY A 274 3.06 -38.73 -2.54
C GLY A 274 2.94 -37.22 -2.80
N ALA A 275 2.47 -36.44 -1.83
CA ALA A 275 2.35 -34.98 -1.94
C ALA A 275 3.69 -34.31 -2.26
N SER A 276 3.63 -33.16 -2.92
CA SER A 276 4.81 -32.34 -3.19
C SER A 276 4.97 -31.23 -2.15
N ILE A 277 6.21 -30.92 -1.78
CA ILE A 277 6.60 -29.68 -1.11
C ILE A 277 7.64 -28.96 -1.98
N LYS A 278 7.31 -27.75 -2.40
CA LYS A 278 8.10 -26.96 -3.34
C LYS A 278 8.49 -25.63 -2.71
N GLY A 279 9.73 -25.22 -2.92
CA GLY A 279 10.16 -23.86 -2.61
C GLY A 279 10.03 -22.94 -3.83
N PRO A 280 10.58 -21.72 -3.72
CA PRO A 280 10.58 -20.74 -4.80
C PRO A 280 11.31 -21.24 -6.05
N ALA A 281 10.95 -20.71 -7.23
CA ALA A 281 11.68 -21.06 -8.46
C ALA A 281 13.08 -20.42 -8.52
N SER A 282 13.23 -19.18 -8.05
CA SER A 282 14.52 -18.50 -7.98
C SER A 282 15.36 -18.99 -6.81
N SER A 283 16.65 -19.24 -7.03
CA SER A 283 17.62 -19.57 -5.99
C SER A 283 17.99 -18.38 -5.09
N SER A 284 17.59 -17.15 -5.46
CA SER A 284 17.70 -15.96 -4.60
C SER A 284 16.69 -15.95 -3.45
N LYS A 285 15.79 -16.94 -3.42
CA LYS A 285 14.77 -17.15 -2.40
C LYS A 285 14.84 -18.59 -1.90
N LYS A 286 14.43 -18.83 -0.66
CA LYS A 286 14.44 -20.17 -0.06
C LYS A 286 13.30 -20.29 0.95
N GLY A 287 12.58 -21.40 0.90
CA GLY A 287 11.56 -21.73 1.91
C GLY A 287 12.16 -22.51 3.07
N PHE A 288 11.77 -22.18 4.29
CA PHE A 288 12.28 -22.83 5.50
C PHE A 288 11.24 -23.76 6.09
N VAL A 289 11.64 -25.00 6.35
CA VAL A 289 10.77 -26.06 6.86
C VAL A 289 11.37 -26.63 8.13
N TYR A 290 10.68 -26.42 9.25
CA TYR A 290 11.05 -26.99 10.53
C TYR A 290 10.19 -28.21 10.81
N VAL A 291 10.83 -29.29 11.27
CA VAL A 291 10.19 -30.58 11.57
C VAL A 291 10.55 -31.03 12.98
N ILE A 292 9.67 -31.80 13.64
CA ILE A 292 9.99 -32.50 14.90
C ILE A 292 10.29 -33.98 14.62
N ASN A 293 9.34 -34.65 13.99
CA ASN A 293 9.45 -36.06 13.67
C ASN A 293 10.07 -36.25 12.29
N PRO A 294 10.91 -37.28 12.09
CA PRO A 294 11.35 -37.67 10.76
C PRO A 294 10.15 -37.92 9.84
N ILE A 295 10.24 -37.45 8.61
CA ILE A 295 9.22 -37.60 7.58
C ILE A 295 9.42 -38.94 6.88
N ASN A 296 8.37 -39.75 6.77
CA ASN A 296 8.36 -40.84 5.79
C ASN A 296 7.89 -40.28 4.44
N PRO A 297 8.77 -40.14 3.42
CA PRO A 297 8.39 -39.45 2.20
C PRO A 297 7.28 -40.12 1.42
N ASN A 298 7.15 -41.46 1.46
CA ASN A 298 6.12 -42.21 0.74
C ASN A 298 5.87 -41.69 -0.69
N GLY A 299 6.94 -41.54 -1.49
CA GLY A 299 6.87 -41.02 -2.87
C GLY A 299 6.85 -39.50 -3.04
N ALA A 300 6.95 -38.72 -1.95
CA ALA A 300 6.91 -37.26 -1.96
C ALA A 300 7.96 -36.64 -2.90
N LYS A 301 7.57 -35.53 -3.51
CA LYS A 301 8.45 -34.69 -4.33
C LYS A 301 8.89 -33.47 -3.53
N VAL A 302 10.20 -33.24 -3.43
CA VAL A 302 10.78 -32.20 -2.56
C VAL A 302 11.69 -31.28 -3.36
N GLY A 303 11.44 -29.97 -3.28
CA GLY A 303 12.25 -28.93 -3.92
C GLY A 303 11.49 -28.16 -5.01
N PRO A 304 12.14 -27.19 -5.67
CA PRO A 304 13.50 -26.72 -5.42
C PRO A 304 13.59 -25.75 -4.24
N ASN A 305 14.80 -25.30 -3.88
CA ASN A 305 15.07 -24.13 -3.01
C ASN A 305 14.38 -24.19 -1.63
N LEU A 306 14.60 -25.29 -0.91
CA LEU A 306 14.11 -25.48 0.46
C LEU A 306 15.27 -25.66 1.43
N ASP A 307 15.07 -25.27 2.67
CA ASP A 307 15.90 -25.66 3.81
C ASP A 307 15.07 -26.43 4.83
N PHE A 308 15.62 -27.54 5.32
CA PHE A 308 14.99 -28.32 6.36
C PHE A 308 15.84 -28.30 7.62
N THR A 309 15.21 -28.08 8.78
CA THR A 309 15.87 -28.21 10.08
C THR A 309 14.99 -29.03 11.01
N ARG A 310 15.58 -30.01 11.70
CA ARG A 310 14.86 -30.83 12.68
C ARG A 310 15.14 -30.37 14.10
N TYR A 311 14.07 -30.16 14.85
CA TYR A 311 14.08 -29.80 16.25
C TYR A 311 13.55 -30.94 17.12
N SER A 312 13.93 -31.00 18.39
CA SER A 312 13.36 -31.96 19.35
C SER A 312 12.01 -31.51 19.89
N GLN A 313 11.79 -30.19 19.95
CA GLN A 313 10.54 -29.55 20.36
C GLN A 313 10.46 -28.15 19.77
N TYR A 314 9.23 -27.65 19.64
CA TYR A 314 8.99 -26.23 19.39
C TYR A 314 8.85 -25.49 20.72
N GLU A 315 9.55 -24.36 20.88
CA GLU A 315 9.56 -23.49 22.07
C GLU A 315 10.18 -24.12 23.36
N ALA A 316 10.72 -23.36 24.33
CA ALA A 316 11.15 -21.95 24.29
C ALA A 316 12.58 -21.78 23.74
N THR A 317 13.32 -22.88 23.58
CA THR A 317 14.75 -22.86 23.20
C THR A 317 15.01 -23.40 21.81
N MET A 318 14.00 -23.96 21.12
CA MET A 318 14.11 -24.52 19.76
C MET A 318 15.39 -25.35 19.60
N ILE A 319 15.48 -26.46 20.33
CA ILE A 319 16.70 -27.28 20.38
C ILE A 319 16.75 -28.18 19.15
N LYS A 320 17.86 -28.12 18.40
CA LYS A 320 18.10 -28.98 17.23
C LYS A 320 18.20 -30.44 17.66
N SER A 321 17.57 -31.33 16.90
CA SER A 321 17.62 -32.77 17.16
C SER A 321 18.89 -33.37 16.57
N GLY A 322 19.94 -33.49 17.38
CA GLY A 322 21.21 -34.11 16.99
C GLY A 322 21.82 -33.50 15.72
N THR A 323 22.64 -34.31 15.03
CA THR A 323 23.28 -33.91 13.77
C THR A 323 22.23 -33.77 12.67
N GLN A 324 22.25 -32.62 12.00
CA GLN A 324 21.33 -32.30 10.90
C GLN A 324 21.78 -32.97 9.59
N GLY A 325 20.82 -33.20 8.69
CA GLY A 325 21.08 -33.83 7.39
C GLY A 325 19.85 -34.57 6.85
N SER A 326 19.94 -35.05 5.61
CA SER A 326 18.81 -35.72 4.94
C SER A 326 18.24 -36.89 5.74
N THR A 327 19.08 -37.69 6.40
CA THR A 327 18.65 -38.85 7.20
C THR A 327 18.05 -38.46 8.55
N ALA A 328 18.31 -37.24 9.03
CA ALA A 328 17.64 -36.69 10.21
C ALA A 328 16.24 -36.17 9.86
N ILE A 329 16.06 -35.60 8.66
CA ILE A 329 14.77 -35.06 8.19
C ILE A 329 13.86 -36.17 7.66
N PHE A 330 14.40 -37.07 6.85
CA PHE A 330 13.63 -38.08 6.12
C PHE A 330 14.07 -39.49 6.50
N ALA A 331 13.10 -40.37 6.76
CA ALA A 331 13.35 -41.79 7.06
C ALA A 331 14.03 -42.53 5.89
N ASN A 332 13.75 -42.09 4.66
CA ASN A 332 14.41 -42.51 3.41
C ASN A 332 14.52 -41.29 2.49
N ALA A 333 15.33 -41.33 1.43
CA ALA A 333 15.43 -40.18 0.51
C ALA A 333 14.09 -39.93 -0.23
N PRO A 334 13.61 -38.67 -0.31
CA PRO A 334 12.47 -38.31 -1.15
C PRO A 334 12.87 -38.22 -2.64
N ASN A 335 11.88 -38.02 -3.51
CA ASN A 335 12.13 -37.67 -4.91
C ASN A 335 12.47 -36.17 -4.99
N TYR A 336 13.75 -35.82 -5.04
CA TYR A 336 14.14 -34.41 -5.21
C TYR A 336 13.79 -33.92 -6.60
N ILE A 337 13.26 -32.70 -6.71
CA ILE A 337 12.87 -32.09 -7.99
C ILE A 337 13.48 -30.71 -8.18
N ASN A 338 13.84 -30.38 -9.41
CA ASN A 338 14.31 -29.05 -9.80
C ASN A 338 13.14 -28.10 -10.11
N THR A 339 13.43 -26.89 -10.58
CA THR A 339 12.44 -25.86 -10.96
C THR A 339 11.49 -26.30 -12.08
N SER A 340 11.92 -27.19 -12.99
CA SER A 340 11.06 -27.75 -14.04
C SER A 340 10.24 -28.96 -13.57
N GLY A 341 10.39 -29.39 -12.31
CA GLY A 341 9.74 -30.57 -11.74
C GLY A 341 10.37 -31.91 -12.11
N ALA A 342 11.56 -31.91 -12.74
CA ALA A 342 12.29 -33.12 -13.08
C ALA A 342 13.04 -33.67 -11.87
N THR A 343 13.06 -35.00 -11.73
CA THR A 343 13.79 -35.68 -10.66
C THR A 343 15.28 -35.40 -10.77
N THR A 344 15.93 -35.08 -9.64
CA THR A 344 17.34 -34.72 -9.58
C THR A 344 17.96 -35.08 -8.22
N THR A 345 19.15 -34.59 -7.91
CA THR A 345 19.80 -34.74 -6.59
C THR A 345 19.38 -33.61 -5.64
N ALA A 346 19.54 -33.80 -4.32
CA ALA A 346 19.27 -32.75 -3.35
C ALA A 346 20.04 -31.45 -3.63
N ALA A 347 21.32 -31.57 -4.02
CA ALA A 347 22.18 -30.43 -4.34
C ALA A 347 21.66 -29.66 -5.57
N SER A 348 21.32 -30.36 -6.65
CA SER A 348 20.78 -29.75 -7.87
C SER A 348 19.37 -29.19 -7.69
N ALA A 349 18.59 -29.72 -6.73
CA ALA A 349 17.33 -29.14 -6.30
C ALA A 349 17.50 -27.95 -5.34
N ASN A 350 18.72 -27.62 -4.91
CA ASN A 350 19.01 -26.67 -3.84
C ASN A 350 18.19 -26.93 -2.55
N VAL A 351 18.10 -28.20 -2.18
CA VAL A 351 17.54 -28.63 -0.90
C VAL A 351 18.68 -28.75 0.11
N THR A 352 18.64 -27.92 1.14
CA THR A 352 19.65 -27.84 2.19
C THR A 352 19.12 -28.35 3.52
N PHE A 353 20.04 -28.65 4.44
CA PHE A 353 19.73 -29.16 5.76
C PHE A 353 20.45 -28.29 6.79
N ASP A 354 19.69 -27.45 7.49
CA ASP A 354 20.17 -26.51 8.49
C ASP A 354 21.22 -25.52 7.97
N CYS A 355 21.01 -24.97 6.76
CA CYS A 355 21.93 -23.97 6.21
C CYS A 355 22.00 -22.69 7.04
N SER A 356 20.98 -22.42 7.87
CA SER A 356 20.87 -21.20 8.67
C SER A 356 21.97 -21.14 9.75
N ALA A 357 22.35 -22.29 10.32
CA ALA A 357 23.41 -22.38 11.32
C ALA A 357 24.78 -21.98 10.77
N GLY A 358 25.04 -22.33 9.51
CA GLY A 358 26.30 -22.06 8.83
C GLY A 358 26.33 -20.74 8.08
N GLY A 359 25.21 -20.01 8.01
CA GLY A 359 25.08 -18.81 7.17
C GLY A 359 25.16 -19.12 5.67
N THR A 360 24.92 -20.37 5.26
CA THR A 360 25.16 -20.85 3.87
C THR A 360 23.88 -20.93 3.03
N CYS A 361 22.75 -20.41 3.53
CA CYS A 361 21.46 -20.56 2.85
C CYS A 361 21.34 -19.86 1.49
N GLY A 362 22.19 -18.87 1.19
CA GLY A 362 22.09 -18.07 -0.03
C GLY A 362 20.86 -17.15 -0.11
N ALA A 363 19.86 -17.35 0.75
CA ALA A 363 18.69 -16.50 0.93
C ALA A 363 18.27 -16.49 2.40
N SER A 364 17.70 -15.37 2.87
CA SER A 364 17.24 -15.20 4.24
C SER A 364 15.80 -15.67 4.45
N LEU A 365 15.49 -16.09 5.68
CA LEU A 365 14.12 -16.39 6.07
C LEU A 365 13.25 -15.14 6.03
N THR A 366 12.13 -15.21 5.32
CA THR A 366 11.07 -14.20 5.30
C THR A 366 9.81 -14.81 5.89
N THR A 367 9.21 -14.18 6.90
CA THR A 367 7.98 -14.69 7.56
C THR A 367 6.77 -13.79 7.33
N ASN A 368 6.95 -12.68 6.61
CA ASN A 368 5.91 -11.79 6.14
C ASN A 368 6.45 -11.00 4.95
N ILE A 369 5.78 -11.11 3.80
CA ILE A 369 6.16 -10.42 2.57
C ILE A 369 5.55 -9.02 2.44
N GLY A 370 4.77 -8.57 3.44
CA GLY A 370 4.12 -7.26 3.45
C GLY A 370 2.97 -7.12 2.46
N LEU A 371 2.55 -8.21 1.83
CA LEU A 371 1.52 -8.23 0.78
C LEU A 371 0.39 -9.17 1.16
N CYS A 372 -0.82 -8.80 0.74
CA CYS A 372 -2.00 -9.64 0.83
C CYS A 372 -2.54 -9.89 -0.58
N PRO A 373 -2.86 -11.15 -0.95
CA PRO A 373 -3.50 -11.44 -2.22
C PRO A 373 -4.85 -10.70 -2.42
N ASN A 374 -5.17 -10.46 -3.69
CA ASN A 374 -6.48 -10.05 -4.14
C ASN A 374 -7.52 -11.15 -3.87
N MET A 375 -8.81 -10.83 -3.99
CA MET A 375 -9.90 -11.79 -3.74
C MET A 375 -9.86 -13.00 -4.68
N ASP A 376 -9.32 -12.89 -5.89
CA ASP A 376 -9.12 -14.03 -6.80
C ASP A 376 -7.92 -14.93 -6.42
N GLY A 377 -7.20 -14.58 -5.34
CA GLY A 377 -6.00 -15.27 -4.89
C GLY A 377 -4.76 -15.01 -5.74
N SER A 378 -4.78 -14.02 -6.63
CA SER A 378 -3.59 -13.47 -7.27
C SER A 378 -2.93 -12.41 -6.37
N PHE A 379 -1.65 -12.12 -6.57
CA PHE A 379 -0.99 -11.05 -5.85
C PHE A 379 -1.20 -9.69 -6.55
N PRO A 380 -1.22 -8.58 -5.78
CA PRO A 380 -1.21 -7.25 -6.36
C PRO A 380 0.13 -6.95 -7.07
N PRO A 381 0.15 -5.94 -7.97
CA PRO A 381 1.37 -5.46 -8.57
C PRO A 381 2.31 -4.86 -7.51
N ILE A 382 3.59 -4.77 -7.84
CA ILE A 382 4.60 -4.14 -6.98
C ILE A 382 5.14 -2.92 -7.72
N ALA A 383 4.78 -1.74 -7.23
CA ALA A 383 5.35 -0.48 -7.66
C ALA A 383 6.50 -0.12 -6.70
N ASN A 384 7.70 0.11 -7.23
CA ASN A 384 8.90 0.45 -6.50
C ASN A 384 9.30 1.89 -6.82
N SER A 385 9.61 2.67 -5.78
CA SER A 385 9.94 4.07 -5.98
C SER A 385 11.20 4.27 -6.82
N ASP A 386 11.18 5.31 -7.64
CA ASP A 386 12.26 5.69 -8.55
C ASP A 386 13.01 6.93 -8.07
N ASN A 387 14.24 7.07 -8.55
CA ASN A 387 15.01 8.30 -8.39
C ASN A 387 15.73 8.64 -9.70
N PHE A 388 15.40 9.80 -10.27
CA PHE A 388 15.99 10.29 -11.52
C PHE A 388 16.72 11.62 -11.32
N ALA A 389 17.73 11.85 -12.17
CA ALA A 389 18.33 13.15 -12.38
C ALA A 389 18.04 13.58 -13.83
N ILE A 390 17.33 14.68 -14.01
CA ILE A 390 16.81 15.11 -15.32
C ILE A 390 17.05 16.61 -15.47
N ASN A 391 17.68 17.03 -16.57
CA ASN A 391 17.88 18.46 -16.84
C ASN A 391 16.56 19.13 -17.22
N ALA A 392 16.44 20.45 -17.00
CA ALA A 392 15.28 21.18 -17.49
C ALA A 392 15.15 21.04 -19.02
N GLY A 393 13.94 20.75 -19.50
CA GLY A 393 13.65 20.51 -20.92
C GLY A 393 13.98 19.10 -21.42
N ALA A 394 14.38 18.18 -20.54
CA ALA A 394 14.71 16.79 -20.90
C ALA A 394 13.69 15.77 -20.34
N SER A 395 13.87 14.50 -20.71
CA SER A 395 13.12 13.36 -20.16
C SER A 395 14.06 12.35 -19.52
N SER A 396 13.53 11.46 -18.67
CA SER A 396 14.26 10.31 -18.16
C SER A 396 14.66 9.38 -19.31
N VAL A 397 15.78 8.67 -19.13
CA VAL A 397 16.27 7.67 -20.11
C VAL A 397 15.54 6.33 -19.94
N THR A 398 15.12 6.02 -18.71
CA THR A 398 14.43 4.78 -18.35
C THR A 398 13.01 5.05 -17.89
N SER A 399 12.16 4.04 -18.10
CA SER A 399 10.78 4.03 -17.60
C SER A 399 10.75 3.79 -16.09
N VAL A 400 9.74 4.33 -15.43
CA VAL A 400 9.41 4.02 -14.01
C VAL A 400 9.05 2.54 -13.81
N LEU A 401 8.71 1.82 -14.89
CA LEU A 401 8.27 0.42 -14.79
C LEU A 401 9.43 -0.61 -14.69
N VAL A 402 10.69 -0.18 -14.84
CA VAL A 402 11.83 -1.12 -14.99
C VAL A 402 12.09 -1.94 -13.73
N ASN A 403 11.83 -1.37 -12.56
CA ASN A 403 11.93 -2.03 -11.25
C ASN A 403 10.57 -2.53 -10.73
N ASP A 404 9.49 -2.35 -11.49
CA ASP A 404 8.14 -2.74 -11.11
C ASP A 404 7.81 -4.17 -11.56
N LEU A 405 6.87 -4.81 -10.85
CA LEU A 405 6.38 -6.14 -11.19
C LEU A 405 4.86 -6.11 -11.38
N GLU A 406 4.37 -6.84 -12.39
CA GLU A 406 2.94 -7.00 -12.67
C GLU A 406 2.20 -7.67 -11.48
N GLN A 407 2.90 -8.53 -10.74
CA GLN A 407 2.45 -9.14 -9.49
C GLN A 407 3.66 -9.68 -8.71
N TYR A 408 3.49 -10.04 -7.44
CA TYR A 408 4.54 -10.73 -6.67
C TYR A 408 5.02 -12.01 -7.38
N ASN A 409 6.34 -12.17 -7.52
CA ASN A 409 7.00 -13.21 -8.32
C ASN A 409 6.56 -13.25 -9.81
N GLY A 410 5.92 -12.19 -10.30
CA GLY A 410 5.51 -12.04 -11.69
C GLY A 410 6.63 -11.55 -12.60
N VAL A 411 6.24 -11.23 -13.82
CA VAL A 411 7.13 -10.60 -14.80
C VAL A 411 7.30 -9.11 -14.49
N VAL A 412 8.35 -8.51 -15.07
CA VAL A 412 8.56 -7.05 -15.04
C VAL A 412 7.34 -6.34 -15.63
N ALA A 413 6.93 -5.24 -14.99
CA ALA A 413 5.82 -4.44 -15.47
C ALA A 413 6.17 -3.76 -16.80
N THR A 414 5.20 -3.69 -17.70
CA THR A 414 5.28 -3.00 -18.98
C THR A 414 3.95 -2.32 -19.26
N THR A 415 3.92 -1.38 -20.19
CA THR A 415 2.67 -0.72 -20.60
C THR A 415 1.68 -1.66 -21.31
N SER A 416 2.05 -2.93 -21.56
CA SER A 416 1.16 -3.96 -22.09
C SER A 416 0.51 -4.85 -21.02
N ASN A 417 1.10 -4.97 -19.83
CA ASN A 417 0.58 -5.81 -18.74
C ASN A 417 0.07 -5.02 -17.53
N VAL A 418 0.45 -3.74 -17.41
CA VAL A 418 -0.10 -2.81 -16.43
C VAL A 418 -0.65 -1.54 -17.07
N ILE A 419 -1.68 -0.99 -16.44
CA ILE A 419 -2.23 0.34 -16.69
C ILE A 419 -1.45 1.32 -15.79
N LEU A 420 -0.64 2.19 -16.40
CA LEU A 420 0.15 3.20 -15.70
C LEU A 420 -0.61 4.54 -15.65
N THR A 421 -0.75 5.12 -14.46
CA THR A 421 -1.40 6.42 -14.26
C THR A 421 -0.55 7.35 -13.39
N GLN A 422 -0.57 8.64 -13.71
CA GLN A 422 -0.04 9.67 -12.82
C GLN A 422 -1.12 10.06 -11.81
N VAL A 423 -0.87 9.85 -10.53
CA VAL A 423 -1.80 10.19 -9.44
C VAL A 423 -1.63 11.65 -9.03
N SER A 424 -0.39 12.12 -8.88
CA SER A 424 -0.11 13.51 -8.51
C SER A 424 1.31 13.93 -8.92
N THR A 425 1.54 15.24 -8.96
CA THR A 425 2.87 15.83 -9.15
C THR A 425 3.03 17.07 -8.26
N SER A 426 4.25 17.29 -7.78
CA SER A 426 4.64 18.51 -7.04
C SER A 426 4.77 19.74 -7.95
N ASN A 427 4.90 19.56 -9.27
CA ASN A 427 5.00 20.65 -10.24
C ASN A 427 4.31 20.24 -11.56
N PRO A 428 3.36 21.03 -12.09
CA PRO A 428 2.63 20.68 -13.31
C PRO A 428 3.52 20.57 -14.56
N ASN A 429 4.73 21.13 -14.55
CA ASN A 429 5.72 21.00 -15.62
C ASN A 429 6.67 19.80 -15.44
N VAL A 430 6.44 18.96 -14.43
CA VAL A 430 7.14 17.69 -14.22
C VAL A 430 6.09 16.58 -14.28
N THR A 431 6.08 15.84 -15.39
CA THR A 431 4.98 14.93 -15.75
C THR A 431 5.48 13.54 -16.11
N LEU A 432 4.66 12.52 -15.88
CA LEU A 432 4.86 11.15 -16.32
C LEU A 432 4.11 10.91 -17.62
N ASN A 433 4.84 10.50 -18.66
CA ASN A 433 4.26 10.04 -19.91
C ASN A 433 3.79 8.59 -19.72
N THR A 434 2.48 8.36 -19.57
CA THR A 434 1.93 7.04 -19.21
C THR A 434 2.02 5.99 -20.33
N SER A 435 2.20 6.37 -21.59
CA SER A 435 2.35 5.42 -22.71
C SER A 435 3.77 4.87 -22.86
N THR A 436 4.77 5.56 -22.29
CA THR A 436 6.18 5.15 -22.31
C THR A 436 6.73 4.85 -20.91
N GLY A 437 6.12 5.40 -19.87
CA GLY A 437 6.58 5.43 -18.50
C GLY A 437 7.78 6.35 -18.25
N LEU A 438 8.14 7.21 -19.22
CA LEU A 438 9.21 8.20 -19.05
C LEU A 438 8.72 9.44 -18.31
N VAL A 439 9.57 10.01 -17.47
CA VAL A 439 9.32 11.29 -16.79
C VAL A 439 9.85 12.44 -17.63
N GLN A 440 9.09 13.50 -17.77
CA GLN A 440 9.39 14.67 -18.60
C GLN A 440 9.46 15.91 -17.72
N VAL A 441 10.50 16.72 -17.90
CA VAL A 441 10.72 17.97 -17.17
C VAL A 441 10.69 19.12 -18.17
N GLY A 442 9.79 20.08 -17.99
CA GLY A 442 9.69 21.27 -18.82
C GLY A 442 10.95 22.15 -18.74
N SER A 443 11.20 22.95 -19.78
CA SER A 443 12.40 23.81 -19.89
C SER A 443 12.48 24.93 -18.84
N ASN A 444 11.33 25.36 -18.31
CA ASN A 444 11.24 26.45 -17.33
C ASN A 444 11.26 25.94 -15.86
N VAL A 445 11.51 24.64 -15.65
CA VAL A 445 11.59 24.08 -14.31
C VAL A 445 12.92 24.47 -13.67
N LEU A 446 12.85 25.13 -12.51
CA LEU A 446 14.03 25.55 -11.76
C LEU A 446 14.81 24.34 -11.23
N THR A 447 16.09 24.56 -10.92
CA THR A 447 16.90 23.56 -10.22
C THR A 447 16.30 23.26 -8.84
N GLY A 448 16.11 21.99 -8.53
CA GLY A 448 15.47 21.55 -7.29
C GLY A 448 14.97 20.11 -7.35
N ASN A 449 14.32 19.68 -6.26
CA ASN A 449 13.75 18.34 -6.14
C ASN A 449 12.25 18.39 -6.35
N TYR A 450 11.74 17.50 -7.19
CA TYR A 450 10.34 17.35 -7.50
C TYR A 450 9.92 15.91 -7.29
N THR A 451 8.65 15.69 -7.02
CA THR A 451 8.06 14.36 -6.86
C THR A 451 6.86 14.16 -7.78
N ILE A 452 6.71 12.92 -8.24
CA ILE A 452 5.50 12.39 -8.88
C ILE A 452 5.05 11.17 -8.07
N THR A 453 3.75 11.02 -7.84
CA THR A 453 3.16 9.75 -7.40
C THR A 453 2.48 9.11 -8.60
N TYR A 454 2.80 7.85 -8.88
CA TYR A 454 2.17 7.07 -9.93
C TYR A 454 1.50 5.82 -9.37
N GLN A 455 0.62 5.23 -10.17
CA GLN A 455 -0.06 3.97 -9.88
C GLN A 455 0.07 3.03 -11.07
N ILE A 456 0.27 1.75 -10.77
CA ILE A 456 0.13 0.66 -11.74
C ILE A 456 -1.04 -0.21 -11.30
N CYS A 457 -1.92 -0.55 -12.25
CA CYS A 457 -2.98 -1.53 -12.06
C CYS A 457 -2.81 -2.66 -13.06
N ARG A 458 -3.14 -3.89 -12.69
CA ARG A 458 -3.02 -5.02 -13.62
C ARG A 458 -4.04 -4.90 -14.76
N VAL A 459 -3.64 -5.16 -16.00
CA VAL A 459 -4.58 -5.18 -17.13
C VAL A 459 -5.59 -6.31 -16.97
N SER A 460 -5.17 -7.48 -16.46
CA SER A 460 -6.06 -8.63 -16.25
C SER A 460 -6.99 -8.48 -15.05
N LEU A 461 -6.68 -7.57 -14.11
CA LEU A 461 -7.49 -7.28 -12.93
C LEU A 461 -7.36 -5.79 -12.56
N PRO A 462 -8.09 -4.89 -13.24
CA PRO A 462 -7.90 -3.44 -13.09
C PRO A 462 -8.19 -2.89 -11.68
N SER A 463 -8.86 -3.66 -10.81
CA SER A 463 -9.05 -3.32 -9.40
C SER A 463 -7.83 -3.60 -8.52
N SER A 464 -6.83 -4.32 -9.04
CA SER A 464 -5.59 -4.64 -8.33
C SER A 464 -4.48 -3.67 -8.73
N CYS A 465 -4.17 -2.76 -7.81
CA CYS A 465 -3.26 -1.65 -8.06
C CYS A 465 -2.21 -1.49 -6.95
N SER A 466 -1.11 -0.81 -7.29
CA SER A 466 -0.04 -0.42 -6.38
C SER A 466 0.50 0.96 -6.76
N THR A 467 0.99 1.72 -5.78
CA THR A 467 1.45 3.10 -5.97
C THR A 467 2.90 3.26 -5.54
N ALA A 468 3.65 4.07 -6.26
CA ALA A 468 5.01 4.44 -5.90
C ALA A 468 5.30 5.91 -6.22
N THR A 469 6.43 6.40 -5.71
CA THR A 469 6.87 7.77 -5.90
C THR A 469 8.14 7.82 -6.74
N VAL A 470 8.21 8.80 -7.63
CA VAL A 470 9.45 9.18 -8.33
C VAL A 470 10.01 10.42 -7.64
N MET A 471 11.28 10.39 -7.24
CA MET A 471 12.05 11.58 -6.90
C MET A 471 12.82 12.06 -8.13
N ILE A 472 12.65 13.33 -8.50
CA ILE A 472 13.31 13.95 -9.65
C ILE A 472 14.22 15.07 -9.15
N ASN A 473 15.52 14.92 -9.38
CA ASN A 473 16.52 15.94 -9.10
C ASN A 473 16.78 16.72 -10.40
N VAL A 474 16.29 17.96 -10.48
CA VAL A 474 16.48 18.80 -11.66
C VAL A 474 17.77 19.60 -11.53
N ALA A 475 18.70 19.38 -12.46
CA ALA A 475 19.94 20.14 -12.58
C ALA A 475 19.87 21.04 -13.82
N GLY A 476 20.29 22.31 -13.68
CA GLY A 476 20.31 23.27 -14.79
C GLY A 476 18.92 23.81 -15.10
N GLY A 477 18.62 24.98 -14.54
CA GLY A 477 17.37 25.72 -14.75
C GLY A 477 17.41 27.14 -14.18
N ASP A 478 18.59 27.71 -13.90
CA ASP A 478 18.71 29.13 -13.58
C ASP A 478 18.60 29.90 -14.91
N PRO A 479 17.54 30.72 -15.14
CA PRO A 479 17.46 31.55 -16.32
C PRO A 479 18.42 32.74 -16.12
N VAL A 480 19.72 32.52 -16.29
CA VAL A 480 20.67 33.63 -16.35
C VAL A 480 20.51 34.29 -17.72
N CYS A 481 19.61 35.27 -17.79
CA CYS A 481 19.43 36.08 -18.99
C CYS A 481 20.49 37.20 -18.98
N TYR A 482 21.55 37.07 -19.79
CA TYR A 482 22.52 38.12 -20.07
C TYR A 482 22.38 38.57 -21.52
N LYS A 483 22.21 39.88 -21.75
CA LYS A 483 22.37 40.46 -23.10
C LYS A 483 23.85 40.39 -23.47
N PRO A 484 24.26 39.70 -24.55
CA PRO A 484 25.65 39.68 -24.98
C PRO A 484 26.20 41.10 -25.11
N ALA A 485 27.43 41.34 -24.66
CA ALA A 485 28.08 42.62 -24.88
C ALA A 485 28.09 42.96 -26.37
N ILE A 486 27.63 44.16 -26.73
CA ILE A 486 27.78 44.69 -28.08
C ILE A 486 29.25 45.05 -28.24
N ASN A 487 30.01 44.20 -28.93
CA ASN A 487 31.46 44.34 -29.12
C ASN A 487 31.85 45.12 -30.38
N SER A 488 30.88 45.75 -31.06
CA SER A 488 31.09 46.54 -32.27
C SER A 488 30.37 47.88 -32.21
N GLY A 489 31.03 48.96 -32.67
CA GLY A 489 30.52 50.33 -32.66
C GLY A 489 31.58 51.37 -32.27
N THR A 490 31.27 52.65 -32.43
CA THR A 490 32.11 53.76 -31.95
C THR A 490 32.19 53.71 -30.43
N THR A 491 33.38 53.40 -29.91
CA THR A 491 33.64 53.33 -28.46
C THR A 491 34.04 54.72 -27.97
N LEU A 492 33.08 55.47 -27.42
CA LEU A 492 33.34 56.78 -26.84
C LEU A 492 33.99 56.63 -25.45
N PRO A 493 34.99 57.46 -25.11
CA PRO A 493 35.55 57.50 -23.76
C PRO A 493 34.46 57.86 -22.75
N SER A 494 34.46 57.20 -21.60
CA SER A 494 33.56 57.57 -20.50
C SER A 494 33.97 58.92 -19.91
N PRO A 495 33.09 59.94 -19.91
CA PRO A 495 33.45 61.30 -19.51
C PRO A 495 33.49 61.50 -18.00
N SER A 496 33.00 60.53 -17.21
CA SER A 496 32.83 60.68 -15.78
C SER A 496 32.98 59.35 -15.05
N GLY A 497 33.50 59.41 -13.83
CA GLY A 497 33.69 58.24 -13.00
C GLY A 497 33.88 58.57 -11.52
N ILE A 498 33.72 57.55 -10.69
CA ILE A 498 34.02 57.55 -9.26
C ILE A 498 34.80 56.27 -8.96
N THR A 499 35.95 56.39 -8.30
CA THR A 499 36.82 55.24 -7.98
C THR A 499 37.25 55.27 -6.53
N SER A 500 37.21 54.11 -5.87
CA SER A 500 37.83 53.91 -4.54
C SER A 500 39.30 53.51 -4.63
N LEU A 501 39.87 53.42 -5.83
CA LEU A 501 41.23 52.94 -6.10
C LEU A 501 42.25 54.07 -6.33
N THR A 502 41.95 55.30 -5.90
CA THR A 502 42.82 56.49 -6.00
C THR A 502 43.22 56.91 -7.43
N ARG A 503 42.47 56.48 -8.45
CA ARG A 503 42.73 56.78 -9.87
C ARG A 503 42.13 58.10 -10.36
N ALA A 504 41.34 58.78 -9.53
CA ALA A 504 40.79 60.11 -9.83
C ALA A 504 41.77 61.26 -9.52
N SER A 505 43.08 60.98 -9.48
CA SER A 505 44.11 61.95 -9.08
C SER A 505 44.54 62.83 -10.28
N PRO A 506 44.83 64.13 -10.08
CA PRO A 506 45.32 64.99 -11.16
C PRO A 506 46.61 64.41 -11.78
N GLY A 507 46.57 64.10 -13.08
CA GLY A 507 47.71 63.57 -13.85
C GLY A 507 47.60 62.11 -14.30
N ASP A 508 46.60 61.35 -13.86
CA ASP A 508 46.28 60.05 -14.46
C ASP A 508 45.43 60.26 -15.73
N THR A 509 46.05 60.18 -16.90
CA THR A 509 45.37 60.45 -18.19
C THR A 509 44.49 59.29 -18.66
N ASN A 510 44.38 58.21 -17.90
CA ASN A 510 43.75 56.97 -18.37
C ASN A 510 42.43 56.64 -17.67
N TRP A 511 42.01 57.40 -16.66
CA TRP A 511 40.76 57.12 -15.93
C TRP A 511 39.87 58.37 -15.89
N PRO A 512 38.54 58.26 -16.13
CA PRO A 512 37.75 57.05 -16.41
C PRO A 512 37.72 56.64 -17.91
N GLU A 513 38.35 57.42 -18.79
CA GLU A 513 38.20 57.37 -20.25
C GLU A 513 38.64 56.04 -20.90
N THR A 514 39.49 55.24 -20.25
CA THR A 514 39.84 53.88 -20.73
C THR A 514 38.67 52.90 -20.65
N ARG A 515 37.67 53.18 -19.81
CA ARG A 515 36.38 52.49 -19.90
C ARG A 515 35.60 53.21 -20.99
N LYS A 516 35.23 52.47 -22.02
CA LYS A 516 34.50 53.02 -23.15
C LYS A 516 33.05 52.55 -23.12
N GLY A 517 32.16 53.38 -23.64
CA GLY A 517 30.73 53.05 -23.80
C GLY A 517 29.87 53.20 -22.55
N ALA A 518 30.41 53.70 -21.44
CA ALA A 518 29.62 54.05 -20.25
C ALA A 518 29.48 55.57 -20.09
N TRP A 519 28.33 56.03 -19.62
CA TRP A 519 28.11 57.44 -19.24
C TRP A 519 28.77 57.79 -17.89
N LEU A 520 28.82 56.82 -16.97
CA LEU A 520 29.46 56.93 -15.67
C LEU A 520 30.18 55.62 -15.32
N VAL A 521 31.41 55.72 -14.84
CA VAL A 521 32.22 54.57 -14.40
C VAL A 521 32.29 54.54 -12.87
N LEU A 522 31.80 53.48 -12.24
CA LEU A 522 31.99 53.26 -10.80
C LEU A 522 32.98 52.12 -10.59
N GLU A 523 34.10 52.37 -9.92
CA GLU A 523 35.17 51.38 -9.76
C GLU A 523 35.57 51.17 -8.29
N SER A 524 35.60 49.91 -7.87
CA SER A 524 35.96 49.54 -6.50
C SER A 524 36.28 48.05 -6.41
N LYS A 525 37.24 47.66 -5.57
CA LYS A 525 37.56 46.24 -5.31
C LYS A 525 36.70 45.62 -4.20
N THR A 526 36.30 46.42 -3.21
CA THR A 526 35.72 45.91 -1.95
C THR A 526 34.49 46.67 -1.48
N LYS A 527 34.19 47.83 -2.07
CA LYS A 527 33.00 48.64 -1.76
C LYS A 527 31.94 48.47 -2.84
N GLY A 528 30.68 48.27 -2.44
CA GLY A 528 29.54 48.32 -3.35
C GLY A 528 29.05 49.74 -3.60
N PHE A 529 28.31 49.94 -4.69
CA PHE A 529 27.50 51.14 -4.88
C PHE A 529 26.26 51.02 -3.99
N VAL A 530 26.11 51.94 -3.03
CA VAL A 530 24.99 51.97 -2.09
C VAL A 530 24.23 53.25 -2.35
N VAL A 531 22.98 53.12 -2.81
CA VAL A 531 22.05 54.25 -2.91
C VAL A 531 21.38 54.50 -1.57
N ASN A 532 20.98 55.75 -1.32
CA ASN A 532 20.19 56.10 -0.14
C ASN A 532 18.90 55.27 -0.11
N ARG A 533 18.56 54.76 1.07
CA ARG A 533 17.39 53.91 1.27
C ARG A 533 16.35 54.69 2.06
N LEU A 534 15.26 55.06 1.41
CA LEU A 534 14.22 55.91 1.98
C LEU A 534 12.86 55.20 1.89
N THR A 535 11.95 55.48 2.81
CA THR A 535 10.52 55.12 2.67
C THR A 535 9.84 56.07 1.69
N THR A 536 8.64 55.71 1.19
CA THR A 536 7.87 56.63 0.32
C THR A 536 7.64 57.99 0.99
N THR A 537 7.29 58.01 2.28
CA THR A 537 7.09 59.25 3.05
C THR A 537 8.36 60.09 3.13
N GLN A 538 9.53 59.46 3.29
CA GLN A 538 10.81 60.18 3.31
C GLN A 538 11.17 60.75 1.93
N VAL A 539 10.82 60.06 0.84
CA VAL A 539 11.01 60.56 -0.53
C VAL A 539 10.11 61.79 -0.80
N GLU A 540 8.86 61.76 -0.33
CA GLU A 540 7.91 62.87 -0.47
C GLU A 540 8.32 64.13 0.33
N GLN A 541 9.15 63.98 1.35
CA GLN A 541 9.66 65.09 2.18
C GLN A 541 10.90 65.77 1.62
N ILE A 542 11.48 65.28 0.52
CA ILE A 542 12.64 65.93 -0.11
C ILE A 542 12.19 67.32 -0.62
N PRO A 543 12.81 68.42 -0.19
CA PRO A 543 12.44 69.76 -0.63
C PRO A 543 12.45 69.89 -2.16
N ALA A 544 11.48 70.61 -2.73
CA ALA A 544 11.33 70.72 -4.18
C ALA A 544 12.59 71.31 -4.86
N ASP A 545 13.26 72.26 -4.21
CA ASP A 545 14.48 72.89 -4.72
C ASP A 545 15.68 71.93 -4.77
N ASP A 546 15.67 70.87 -3.96
CA ASP A 546 16.74 69.86 -3.88
C ASP A 546 16.55 68.73 -4.90
N LEU A 547 15.36 68.57 -5.47
CA LEU A 547 15.10 67.54 -6.48
C LEU A 547 15.88 67.84 -7.77
N LYS A 548 16.43 66.78 -8.36
CA LYS A 548 17.22 66.81 -9.59
C LYS A 548 16.84 65.62 -10.46
N GLU A 549 16.79 65.84 -11.77
CA GLU A 549 16.71 64.76 -12.74
C GLU A 549 17.90 63.81 -12.54
N GLY A 550 17.64 62.51 -12.58
CA GLY A 550 18.61 61.45 -12.33
C GLY A 550 18.87 61.15 -10.85
N MET A 551 18.21 61.83 -9.90
CA MET A 551 18.33 61.49 -8.48
C MET A 551 17.84 60.06 -8.22
N MET A 552 18.60 59.27 -7.46
CA MET A 552 18.31 57.84 -7.23
C MET A 552 18.20 57.50 -5.74
N VAL A 553 17.17 56.73 -5.39
CA VAL A 553 16.97 56.17 -4.05
C VAL A 553 16.44 54.75 -4.15
N TYR A 554 16.75 53.89 -3.20
CA TYR A 554 16.03 52.64 -3.02
C TYR A 554 14.84 52.89 -2.12
N ASN A 555 13.63 52.82 -2.67
CA ASN A 555 12.41 52.97 -1.89
C ASN A 555 12.11 51.66 -1.15
N THR A 556 12.25 51.67 0.17
CA THR A 556 12.06 50.50 1.03
C THR A 556 10.60 50.14 1.24
N THR A 557 9.67 51.08 1.03
CA THR A 557 8.23 50.83 1.10
C THR A 557 7.74 50.13 -0.17
N LEU A 558 8.24 50.54 -1.34
CA LEU A 558 7.84 49.99 -2.64
C LEU A 558 8.75 48.85 -3.12
N ASN A 559 9.82 48.55 -2.38
CA ASN A 559 10.84 47.56 -2.76
C ASN A 559 11.39 47.74 -4.18
N CYS A 560 11.69 48.99 -4.56
CA CYS A 560 12.14 49.31 -5.90
C CYS A 560 13.29 50.34 -5.87
N LEU A 561 14.15 50.33 -6.89
CA LEU A 561 15.00 51.48 -7.19
C LEU A 561 14.12 52.56 -7.81
N GLN A 562 14.04 53.74 -7.19
CA GLN A 562 13.39 54.90 -7.79
C GLN A 562 14.42 55.83 -8.41
N ILE A 563 14.08 56.37 -9.58
CA ILE A 563 14.83 57.44 -10.24
C ILE A 563 13.87 58.60 -10.47
N ASN A 564 14.30 59.80 -10.11
CA ASN A 564 13.58 61.02 -10.45
C ASN A 564 13.90 61.41 -11.90
N THR A 565 12.89 61.42 -12.76
CA THR A 565 13.06 61.51 -14.22
C THR A 565 12.96 62.93 -14.78
N ASP A 566 12.49 63.89 -13.99
CA ASP A 566 12.29 65.28 -14.45
C ASP A 566 12.67 66.34 -13.40
N GLY A 567 13.18 65.92 -12.25
CA GLY A 567 13.56 66.81 -11.14
C GLY A 567 12.37 67.35 -10.35
N THR A 568 11.16 66.79 -10.50
CA THR A 568 9.96 67.23 -9.78
C THR A 568 9.47 66.17 -8.79
N ALA A 569 8.57 66.54 -7.88
CA ALA A 569 8.01 65.58 -6.91
C ALA A 569 7.26 64.42 -7.59
N SER A 570 6.63 64.67 -8.75
CA SER A 570 5.97 63.64 -9.58
C SER A 570 6.93 62.80 -10.45
N GLY A 571 8.20 63.21 -10.51
CA GLY A 571 9.23 62.62 -11.35
C GLY A 571 9.73 61.25 -10.90
N TRP A 572 9.43 60.83 -9.66
CA TRP A 572 9.88 59.55 -9.12
C TRP A 572 9.19 58.36 -9.79
N LYS A 573 9.97 57.52 -10.49
CA LYS A 573 9.51 56.28 -11.13
C LYS A 573 10.21 55.07 -10.53
N CYS A 574 9.43 54.03 -10.20
CA CYS A 574 9.98 52.74 -9.79
C CYS A 574 10.52 51.98 -11.00
N PHE A 575 11.76 51.53 -10.92
CA PHE A 575 12.34 50.53 -11.81
C PHE A 575 12.12 49.15 -11.17
N ASN A 576 10.90 48.63 -11.29
CA ASN A 576 10.47 47.35 -10.70
C ASN A 576 10.19 46.26 -11.76
N THR A 577 10.16 46.64 -13.03
CA THR A 577 9.97 45.69 -14.13
C THR A 577 11.35 45.24 -14.59
N GLN A 578 11.64 43.95 -14.46
CA GLN A 578 12.81 43.34 -15.08
C GLN A 578 12.58 43.32 -16.59
N ALA A 579 12.91 44.41 -17.26
CA ALA A 579 12.85 44.48 -18.71
C ALA A 579 14.09 43.81 -19.28
N CYS A 580 13.89 42.82 -20.15
CA CYS A 580 14.89 42.46 -21.16
C CYS A 580 14.77 43.51 -22.26
N PRO A 581 15.78 44.35 -22.51
CA PRO A 581 15.78 45.16 -23.71
C PRO A 581 16.23 44.27 -24.87
N ASP A 582 15.25 43.73 -25.62
CA ASP A 582 15.34 42.91 -26.85
C ASP A 582 16.49 41.88 -26.95
#